data_AF-A0A2N0WVS2-F1
#
_entry.id   AF-A0A2N0WVS2-F1
#
_cell.length_a   1.000
_cell.length_b   1.000
_cell.length_c   1.000
_cell.angle_alpha   90.00
_cell.angle_beta   90.00
_cell.angle_gamma   90.00
#
_symmetry.space_group_name_H-M   'P 1'
#
loop_
_entity.id
_entity.type
_entity.pdbx_description
1 polymer ?
#
loop_
_entity_poly.entity_id
_entity_poly.type
_entity_poly.pdbx_seq_one_letter_code
_entity_poly.pdbx_strand_id
1 'polypeptide(L)'
;MKKFAKLSTITSVILFSTSLMAHDPMMQYNTKQTESKIKNTEKFEYHEGDTLDEYLASQPEGKLYSTEQEVLSVLMGGVNTGDYRDATKSGWKEGLMFEGIAPYGDHMVSGANWFPRTEEVQPDEMRVTFMGTSPMIRPGQANTSIYVELGNGSNFVFDLGEASIANYVAAGVALNELDHIFITHLHVDHYGSLPYLYQFGGWNGRWEKPLNIYGPSGATPEYGTRHMVEGMQQMLNWHTDAFDVFPAGNDIVVHEFDFRDDGGVIYDQDNVQVIHWRRSHAKDGASGYRLNWTQDDGRVLSFVWTGDGRPTELDLKYAKGADLFITELQTEIFGVSSIIQGVPPFLARYTVDTHHTPAYAAGYVANEVQPRLFMTTHMTFDPYLNEETVAEVRHHWKGPYHFGAPDGIVVNMTKDNAWVREGILPDFPNARAPQFDMADGSEFRIPLPKNSREDIQEQEIRDLEIDPKLYYPEGYMPELMTEWPVDRDIVIPAEDVPKAMKEGMNTKQEYMDRMREHHNLERKSVTRPTEPGKGAGTDK
;
A
#
# COMPACT_ATOMS: atom_id res chain seq x y z
N MET A 1 26.29 51.34 26.74
CA MET A 1 25.80 52.34 25.76
C MET A 1 25.03 51.62 24.67
N LYS A 2 23.79 52.08 24.38
CA LYS A 2 23.09 52.04 23.06
C LYS A 2 22.88 50.65 22.41
N LYS A 3 21.69 50.19 21.98
CA LYS A 3 20.38 50.81 21.72
C LYS A 3 19.31 49.70 21.56
N PHE A 4 18.10 50.04 21.97
CA PHE A 4 16.81 49.35 21.82
C PHE A 4 16.25 49.34 20.38
N ALA A 5 15.42 48.33 20.05
CA ALA A 5 14.06 48.42 19.45
C ALA A 5 13.57 46.97 19.11
N LYS A 6 12.49 46.44 19.72
CA LYS A 6 11.04 46.59 19.37
C LYS A 6 10.68 45.91 18.02
N LEU A 7 9.59 45.16 17.83
CA LEU A 7 8.35 44.89 18.58
C LEU A 7 7.59 43.74 17.87
N SER A 8 6.82 42.96 18.65
CA SER A 8 5.50 42.30 18.42
C SER A 8 5.02 41.94 17.00
N THR A 9 4.16 40.91 16.80
CA THR A 9 2.70 41.02 16.99
C THR A 9 1.99 39.69 16.62
N ILE A 10 1.26 39.08 17.59
CA ILE A 10 -0.11 38.47 17.55
C ILE A 10 -0.34 37.34 16.49
N THR A 11 -0.93 36.15 16.73
CA THR A 11 -2.21 35.82 17.38
C THR A 11 -2.38 34.30 17.50
N SER A 12 -2.79 33.85 18.69
CA SER A 12 -3.78 32.82 19.10
C SER A 12 -4.20 31.72 18.07
N VAL A 13 -4.37 30.42 18.39
CA VAL A 13 -5.27 29.79 19.38
C VAL A 13 -4.99 28.27 19.51
N ILE A 14 -4.77 27.81 20.75
CA ILE A 14 -5.27 26.59 21.46
C ILE A 14 -5.29 25.22 20.74
N LEU A 15 -4.52 24.24 21.25
CA LEU A 15 -5.03 22.92 21.69
C LEU A 15 -4.01 22.19 22.60
N PHE A 16 -4.53 21.64 23.68
CA PHE A 16 -3.82 21.20 24.89
C PHE A 16 -2.99 19.92 24.71
N SER A 17 -1.72 19.96 25.12
CA SER A 17 -1.01 18.82 25.69
C SER A 17 -0.25 19.26 26.94
N THR A 18 -0.66 18.75 28.10
CA THR A 18 0.06 18.93 29.37
C THR A 18 1.07 17.81 29.52
N SER A 19 2.35 18.12 29.30
CA SER A 19 3.44 17.40 29.96
C SER A 19 4.66 18.30 30.03
N LEU A 20 4.84 18.95 31.18
CA LEU A 20 6.13 19.41 31.70
C LEU A 20 5.83 20.00 33.06
N MET A 21 6.42 19.43 34.11
CA MET A 21 7.17 20.16 35.15
C MET A 21 7.60 19.16 36.22
N ALA A 22 8.90 18.87 36.26
CA ALA A 22 9.59 18.48 37.49
C ALA A 22 11.02 19.03 37.45
N HIS A 23 11.43 19.58 38.60
CA HIS A 23 12.72 20.19 38.98
C HIS A 23 12.84 21.70 38.73
N ASP A 24 13.16 22.59 39.68
CA ASP A 24 13.34 22.60 41.14
C ASP A 24 13.49 24.12 41.54
N PRO A 25 13.90 24.55 42.75
CA PRO A 25 13.08 25.07 43.84
C PRO A 25 13.20 26.59 44.10
N MET A 26 12.30 27.10 44.96
CA MET A 26 12.48 28.29 45.80
C MET A 26 12.67 29.65 45.09
N MET A 27 11.56 30.35 44.82
CA MET A 27 11.53 31.81 44.93
C MET A 27 10.18 32.30 45.47
N GLN A 28 10.27 33.02 46.59
CA GLN A 28 9.18 33.69 47.29
C GLN A 28 8.37 34.58 46.34
N TYR A 29 7.07 34.29 46.19
CA TYR A 29 6.14 35.21 45.54
C TYR A 29 5.28 35.94 46.58
N ASN A 30 5.52 37.24 46.63
CA ASN A 30 4.79 38.24 47.40
C ASN A 30 3.44 38.48 46.70
N THR A 31 2.33 37.99 47.27
CA THR A 31 0.99 38.12 46.68
C THR A 31 0.44 39.54 46.85
N LYS A 32 0.47 40.33 45.78
CA LYS A 32 -0.47 41.45 45.64
C LYS A 32 -1.75 40.91 45.00
N GLN A 33 -2.84 40.95 45.76
CA GLN A 33 -4.20 40.68 45.29
C GLN A 33 -4.51 41.49 44.02
N THR A 34 -4.78 40.80 42.91
CA THR A 34 -5.46 41.38 41.75
C THR A 34 -6.93 40.96 41.81
N GLU A 35 -7.83 41.91 42.09
CA GLU A 35 -9.27 41.69 42.02
C GLU A 35 -9.73 41.48 40.57
N SER A 36 -10.20 40.27 40.26
CA SER A 36 -10.88 39.94 39.01
C SER A 36 -12.31 40.49 39.02
N LYS A 37 -12.71 41.20 37.95
CA LYS A 37 -14.06 41.75 37.74
C LYS A 37 -14.99 40.81 36.95
N ILE A 38 -14.80 39.50 37.01
CA ILE A 38 -15.70 38.53 36.36
C ILE A 38 -16.88 38.24 37.31
N LYS A 39 -18.06 38.81 37.01
CA LYS A 39 -19.31 38.46 37.72
C LYS A 39 -19.64 36.98 37.45
N ASN A 40 -19.84 36.21 38.52
CA ASN A 40 -20.00 34.75 38.57
C ASN A 40 -18.72 33.91 38.44
N THR A 41 -17.56 34.45 38.84
CA THR A 41 -16.52 33.56 39.37
C THR A 41 -16.77 33.42 40.85
N GLU A 42 -17.26 32.26 41.29
CA GLU A 42 -17.02 31.84 42.68
C GLU A 42 -15.52 32.00 42.91
N LYS A 43 -15.15 32.67 44.00
CA LYS A 43 -13.75 32.74 44.41
C LYS A 43 -13.28 31.29 44.52
N PHE A 44 -12.36 30.88 43.64
CA PHE A 44 -11.55 29.70 43.93
C PHE A 44 -10.74 30.08 45.17
N GLU A 45 -11.19 29.65 46.34
CA GLU A 45 -10.41 29.70 47.56
C GLU A 45 -9.23 28.75 47.35
N TYR A 46 -8.10 29.31 46.93
CA TYR A 46 -6.84 28.62 47.14
C TYR A 46 -6.66 28.55 48.66
N HIS A 47 -6.68 27.33 49.20
CA HIS A 47 -6.35 27.01 50.57
C HIS A 47 -4.85 27.27 50.79
N GLU A 48 -4.46 28.55 50.81
CA GLU A 48 -3.08 28.98 51.01
C GLU A 48 -2.77 28.88 52.51
N GLY A 49 -2.38 27.69 52.96
CA GLY A 49 -2.00 27.43 54.36
C GLY A 49 -2.48 26.10 54.94
N ASP A 50 -3.43 25.42 54.30
CA ASP A 50 -3.87 24.10 54.76
C ASP A 50 -2.85 23.04 54.32
N THR A 51 -2.44 22.19 55.26
CA THR A 51 -1.69 20.97 54.93
C THR A 51 -2.57 20.02 54.12
N LEU A 52 -1.96 19.16 53.29
CA LEU A 52 -2.70 18.13 52.54
C LEU A 52 -3.62 17.31 53.47
N ASP A 53 -3.19 17.08 54.71
CA ASP A 53 -3.95 16.37 55.75
C ASP A 53 -5.19 17.15 56.24
N GLU A 54 -5.11 18.48 56.36
CA GLU A 54 -6.25 19.34 56.72
C GLU A 54 -7.28 19.41 55.59
N TYR A 55 -6.82 19.51 54.34
CA TYR A 55 -7.69 19.44 53.16
C TYR A 55 -8.37 18.06 53.03
N LEU A 56 -7.62 16.97 53.27
CA LEU A 56 -8.12 15.60 53.31
C LEU A 56 -9.18 15.42 54.40
N ALA A 57 -8.95 16.00 55.59
CA ALA A 57 -9.88 15.94 56.73
C ALA A 57 -11.12 16.83 56.53
N SER A 58 -11.03 17.89 55.73
CA SER A 58 -12.17 18.76 55.40
C SER A 58 -13.07 18.18 54.31
N GLN A 59 -12.60 17.17 53.55
CA GLN A 59 -13.44 16.48 52.58
C GLN A 59 -14.45 15.57 53.28
N PRO A 60 -15.66 15.37 52.71
CA PRO A 60 -16.60 14.38 53.22
C PRO A 60 -15.93 13.01 53.36
N GLU A 61 -16.10 12.33 54.51
CA GLU A 61 -15.47 11.04 54.80
C GLU A 61 -15.57 10.09 53.61
N GLY A 62 -14.40 9.73 53.06
CA GLY A 62 -14.27 8.74 51.99
C GLY A 62 -14.42 9.23 50.55
N LYS A 63 -14.48 10.55 50.27
CA LYS A 63 -14.73 11.09 48.91
C LYS A 63 -13.67 12.04 48.33
N LEU A 64 -12.44 12.04 48.84
CA LEU A 64 -11.38 12.88 48.26
C LEU A 64 -11.09 12.52 46.79
N TYR A 65 -11.04 11.23 46.49
CA TYR A 65 -10.90 10.73 45.13
C TYR A 65 -12.25 10.26 44.61
N SER A 66 -12.60 10.70 43.40
CA SER A 66 -13.70 10.11 42.65
C SER A 66 -13.48 8.61 42.52
N THR A 67 -14.56 7.84 42.66
CA THR A 67 -14.55 6.41 42.34
C THR A 67 -14.14 6.21 40.88
N GLU A 68 -13.62 5.03 40.56
CA GLU A 68 -13.30 4.67 39.18
C GLU A 68 -14.49 4.96 38.25
N GLN A 69 -15.70 4.58 38.64
CA GLN A 69 -16.90 4.81 37.84
C GLN A 69 -17.21 6.30 37.63
N GLU A 70 -17.02 7.15 38.65
CA GLU A 70 -17.18 8.61 38.54
C GLU A 70 -16.12 9.21 37.60
N VAL A 71 -14.85 8.82 37.78
CA VAL A 71 -13.75 9.22 36.89
C VAL A 71 -14.07 8.85 35.45
N LEU A 72 -14.53 7.62 35.20
CA LEU A 72 -14.90 7.19 33.86
C LEU A 72 -16.11 7.91 33.30
N SER A 73 -17.16 8.11 34.09
CA SER A 73 -18.32 8.85 33.62
C SER A 73 -17.97 10.28 33.18
N VAL A 74 -17.05 10.94 33.89
CA VAL A 74 -16.58 12.30 33.59
C VAL A 74 -15.61 12.30 32.42
N LEU A 75 -14.62 11.41 32.41
CA LEU A 75 -13.61 11.35 31.35
C LEU A 75 -14.21 10.91 30.01
N MET A 76 -15.15 9.98 30.03
CA MET A 76 -15.78 9.50 28.81
C MET A 76 -16.93 10.40 28.36
N GLY A 77 -17.56 11.17 29.26
CA GLY A 77 -18.63 12.10 28.91
C GLY A 77 -19.84 11.43 28.23
N GLY A 78 -20.04 10.12 28.43
CA GLY A 78 -21.08 9.33 27.75
C GLY A 78 -20.72 8.87 26.33
N VAL A 79 -19.52 9.18 25.84
CA VAL A 79 -18.97 8.64 24.59
C VAL A 79 -18.67 7.15 24.77
N ASN A 80 -19.20 6.33 23.87
CA ASN A 80 -18.87 4.92 23.83
C ASN A 80 -17.51 4.72 23.16
N THR A 81 -16.45 4.70 23.95
CA THR A 81 -15.09 4.39 23.48
C THR A 81 -14.73 2.90 23.58
N GLY A 82 -15.69 2.00 23.86
CA GLY A 82 -15.36 0.64 24.24
C GLY A 82 -14.54 0.57 25.55
N ASP A 83 -13.68 -0.45 25.69
CA ASP A 83 -12.78 -0.56 26.84
C ASP A 83 -11.60 0.40 26.69
N TYR A 84 -11.70 1.60 27.28
CA TYR A 84 -10.65 2.63 27.24
C TYR A 84 -9.30 2.19 27.86
N ARG A 85 -9.26 1.09 28.62
CA ARG A 85 -8.01 0.52 29.17
C ARG A 85 -7.28 -0.37 28.18
N ASP A 86 -7.98 -0.82 27.16
CA ASP A 86 -7.48 -1.74 26.16
C ASP A 86 -7.79 -1.17 24.79
N ALA A 87 -6.84 -0.41 24.25
CA ALA A 87 -6.96 0.24 22.94
C ALA A 87 -7.31 -0.74 21.80
N THR A 88 -7.06 -2.05 22.00
CA THR A 88 -7.39 -3.11 21.04
C THR A 88 -8.87 -3.48 21.05
N LYS A 89 -9.63 -3.12 22.11
CA LYS A 89 -11.08 -3.35 22.24
C LYS A 89 -11.91 -2.07 22.11
N SER A 90 -11.26 -0.92 21.91
CA SER A 90 -11.89 0.38 21.72
C SER A 90 -12.10 0.68 20.23
N GLY A 91 -13.17 0.15 19.64
CA GLY A 91 -13.57 0.56 18.30
C GLY A 91 -14.12 2.00 18.32
N TRP A 92 -13.55 2.91 17.54
CA TRP A 92 -14.15 4.20 17.23
C TRP A 92 -15.56 3.97 16.65
N LYS A 93 -16.61 4.15 17.47
CA LYS A 93 -18.02 4.03 17.06
C LYS A 93 -18.75 5.37 17.14
N GLU A 94 -18.07 6.44 16.77
CA GLU A 94 -18.69 7.76 16.62
C GLU A 94 -18.87 8.08 15.15
N GLY A 95 -20.10 8.45 14.75
CA GLY A 95 -20.48 8.70 13.37
C GLY A 95 -21.11 7.49 12.68
N LEU A 96 -22.44 7.52 12.55
CA LEU A 96 -23.22 6.50 11.82
C LEU A 96 -23.55 7.02 10.41
N MET A 97 -22.57 7.15 9.53
CA MET A 97 -22.89 7.58 8.14
C MET A 97 -23.36 6.40 7.28
N PHE A 98 -22.71 5.24 7.36
CA PHE A 98 -23.07 4.06 6.56
C PHE A 98 -22.90 2.76 7.32
N GLU A 99 -23.87 1.85 7.19
CA GLU A 99 -23.80 0.51 7.76
C GLU A 99 -22.65 -0.29 7.13
N GLY A 100 -21.89 -1.01 7.96
CA GLY A 100 -20.73 -1.78 7.52
C GLY A 100 -19.50 -0.95 7.13
N ILE A 101 -19.50 0.38 7.34
CA ILE A 101 -18.30 1.23 7.16
C ILE A 101 -17.79 1.67 8.53
N ALA A 102 -16.93 0.86 9.14
CA ALA A 102 -16.37 1.09 10.47
C ALA A 102 -15.04 0.35 10.65
N PRO A 103 -14.13 0.81 11.55
CA PRO A 103 -13.01 0.00 11.99
C PRO A 103 -13.50 -1.29 12.62
N TYR A 104 -12.75 -2.38 12.46
CA TYR A 104 -13.14 -3.69 12.94
C TYR A 104 -11.93 -4.53 13.34
N GLY A 105 -12.18 -5.51 14.23
CA GLY A 105 -11.17 -6.47 14.67
C GLY A 105 -10.12 -5.88 15.62
N ASP A 106 -9.70 -6.68 16.58
CA ASP A 106 -8.71 -6.27 17.60
C ASP A 106 -7.27 -6.23 17.04
N HIS A 107 -7.07 -6.66 15.79
CA HIS A 107 -5.77 -6.69 15.11
C HIS A 107 -5.37 -5.34 14.51
N MET A 108 -6.32 -4.41 14.29
CA MET A 108 -6.01 -3.07 13.80
C MET A 108 -5.35 -2.25 14.91
N VAL A 109 -4.13 -1.81 14.69
CA VAL A 109 -3.35 -0.99 15.64
C VAL A 109 -3.92 0.42 15.71
N SER A 110 -4.43 0.94 14.59
CA SER A 110 -5.09 2.24 14.52
C SER A 110 -6.25 2.22 13.53
N GLY A 111 -7.37 2.81 13.96
CA GLY A 111 -8.51 3.08 13.08
C GLY A 111 -8.27 4.25 12.12
N ALA A 112 -7.26 5.10 12.33
CA ALA A 112 -6.99 6.21 11.42
C ALA A 112 -5.91 5.87 10.39
N ASN A 113 -4.87 5.18 10.84
CA ASN A 113 -3.66 4.97 10.08
C ASN A 113 -3.31 3.49 9.98
N TRP A 114 -2.76 3.09 8.84
CA TRP A 114 -2.08 1.82 8.69
C TRP A 114 -0.57 2.05 8.73
N PHE A 115 0.13 1.33 9.60
CA PHE A 115 1.58 1.32 9.63
C PHE A 115 2.07 0.02 9.01
N PRO A 116 2.89 0.06 7.95
CA PRO A 116 3.34 -1.15 7.29
C PRO A 116 3.99 -2.14 8.26
N ARG A 117 3.70 -3.44 8.05
CA ARG A 117 4.21 -4.57 8.86
C ARG A 117 3.79 -4.59 10.34
N THR A 118 2.84 -3.76 10.76
CA THR A 118 2.29 -3.82 12.13
C THR A 118 1.02 -4.66 12.26
N GLU A 119 0.39 -4.99 11.13
CA GLU A 119 -0.90 -5.69 11.06
C GLU A 119 -0.86 -6.76 9.96
N GLU A 120 -1.17 -8.01 10.32
CA GLU A 120 -1.40 -9.09 9.36
C GLU A 120 -2.83 -8.99 8.78
N VAL A 121 -2.98 -9.34 7.50
CA VAL A 121 -4.31 -9.49 6.90
C VAL A 121 -4.97 -10.72 7.51
N GLN A 122 -6.22 -10.58 7.98
CA GLN A 122 -6.93 -11.67 8.65
C GLN A 122 -7.51 -12.69 7.65
N PRO A 123 -7.83 -13.94 8.07
CA PRO A 123 -8.28 -14.99 7.15
C PRO A 123 -9.50 -14.64 6.29
N ASP A 124 -10.41 -13.80 6.77
CA ASP A 124 -11.62 -13.37 6.05
C ASP A 124 -11.51 -11.94 5.48
N GLU A 125 -10.29 -11.39 5.43
CA GLU A 125 -10.03 -10.00 5.06
C GLU A 125 -9.36 -9.86 3.70
N MET A 126 -9.74 -8.82 2.96
CA MET A 126 -9.04 -8.28 1.81
C MET A 126 -8.46 -6.91 2.18
N ARG A 127 -7.17 -6.71 1.94
CA ARG A 127 -6.49 -5.42 2.10
C ARG A 127 -6.07 -4.89 0.73
N VAL A 128 -6.50 -3.67 0.39
CA VAL A 128 -6.20 -3.00 -0.88
C VAL A 128 -5.42 -1.73 -0.59
N THR A 129 -4.22 -1.62 -1.14
CA THR A 129 -3.32 -0.46 -0.94
C THR A 129 -3.04 0.22 -2.27
N PHE A 130 -3.26 1.53 -2.32
CA PHE A 130 -2.97 2.35 -3.49
C PHE A 130 -1.47 2.72 -3.50
N MET A 131 -0.67 1.99 -4.27
CA MET A 131 0.79 2.16 -4.38
C MET A 131 1.18 3.22 -5.42
N GLY A 132 0.22 3.72 -6.18
CA GLY A 132 0.38 4.84 -7.10
C GLY A 132 -1.00 5.27 -7.60
N THR A 133 -1.20 6.57 -7.80
CA THR A 133 -2.55 7.16 -7.86
C THR A 133 -2.73 8.25 -8.91
N SER A 134 -1.71 8.53 -9.75
CA SER A 134 -1.77 9.62 -10.72
C SER A 134 -1.08 9.29 -12.04
N PRO A 135 -1.58 9.74 -13.20
CA PRO A 135 -0.86 9.61 -14.47
C PRO A 135 0.45 10.44 -14.50
N MET A 136 0.50 11.51 -13.70
CA MET A 136 1.67 12.37 -13.59
C MET A 136 2.36 12.13 -12.25
N ILE A 137 3.60 11.69 -12.30
CA ILE A 137 4.41 11.48 -11.09
C ILE A 137 4.65 12.83 -10.40
N ARG A 138 4.36 12.88 -9.10
CA ARG A 138 4.62 14.03 -8.23
C ARG A 138 4.84 13.56 -6.79
N PRO A 139 5.46 14.36 -5.92
CA PRO A 139 5.60 13.98 -4.51
C PRO A 139 4.26 13.56 -3.90
N GLY A 140 4.22 12.38 -3.30
CA GLY A 140 3.00 11.78 -2.75
C GLY A 140 2.05 11.11 -3.76
N GLN A 141 2.35 11.15 -5.06
CA GLN A 141 1.60 10.42 -6.09
C GLN A 141 2.49 9.87 -7.22
N ALA A 142 2.75 8.57 -7.17
CA ALA A 142 3.37 7.75 -8.21
C ALA A 142 2.34 7.38 -9.29
N ASN A 143 2.84 6.75 -10.36
CA ASN A 143 1.99 6.22 -11.41
C ASN A 143 1.22 4.98 -10.97
N THR A 144 0.03 4.81 -11.55
CA THR A 144 -1.04 3.97 -11.01
C THR A 144 -0.59 2.54 -10.72
N SER A 145 -0.83 2.11 -9.48
CA SER A 145 -0.61 0.74 -9.04
C SER A 145 -1.45 0.45 -7.79
N ILE A 146 -2.17 -0.67 -7.80
CA ILE A 146 -3.02 -1.10 -6.70
C ILE A 146 -2.59 -2.49 -6.25
N TYR A 147 -2.23 -2.62 -4.98
CA TYR A 147 -1.84 -3.88 -4.36
C TYR A 147 -3.00 -4.49 -3.59
N VAL A 148 -3.33 -5.74 -3.87
CA VAL A 148 -4.42 -6.48 -3.22
C VAL A 148 -3.85 -7.69 -2.50
N GLU A 149 -4.05 -7.75 -1.19
CA GLU A 149 -3.70 -8.88 -0.34
C GLU A 149 -4.98 -9.56 0.15
N LEU A 150 -5.01 -10.89 0.11
CA LEU A 150 -6.13 -11.70 0.60
C LEU A 150 -5.72 -12.50 1.84
N GLY A 151 -6.69 -12.70 2.73
CA GLY A 151 -6.58 -13.53 3.92
C GLY A 151 -6.21 -14.99 3.67
N ASN A 152 -6.28 -15.47 2.43
CA ASN A 152 -5.79 -16.79 2.04
C ASN A 152 -4.28 -16.85 1.72
N GLY A 153 -3.57 -15.73 1.90
CA GLY A 153 -2.15 -15.59 1.61
C GLY A 153 -1.81 -15.15 0.18
N SER A 154 -2.80 -15.11 -0.72
CA SER A 154 -2.61 -14.64 -2.10
C SER A 154 -2.42 -13.12 -2.14
N ASN A 155 -1.65 -12.65 -3.12
CA ASN A 155 -1.52 -11.23 -3.39
C ASN A 155 -1.47 -10.98 -4.90
N PHE A 156 -1.93 -9.80 -5.31
CA PHE A 156 -2.06 -9.40 -6.71
C PHE A 156 -1.72 -7.93 -6.86
N VAL A 157 -1.12 -7.58 -8.00
CA VAL A 157 -0.86 -6.19 -8.38
C VAL A 157 -1.70 -5.85 -9.60
N PHE A 158 -2.49 -4.79 -9.53
CA PHE A 158 -3.23 -4.24 -10.65
C PHE A 158 -2.58 -2.93 -11.07
N ASP A 159 -2.01 -2.93 -12.27
CA ASP A 159 -1.06 -1.96 -12.80
C ASP A 159 0.20 -1.79 -11.93
N LEU A 160 1.30 -1.42 -12.57
CA LEU A 160 2.61 -1.24 -11.95
C LEU A 160 3.31 -0.03 -12.58
N GLY A 161 2.69 1.14 -12.42
CA GLY A 161 3.18 2.41 -12.92
C GLY A 161 4.55 2.81 -12.36
N GLU A 162 5.26 3.69 -13.07
CA GLU A 162 6.54 4.28 -12.66
C GLU A 162 6.51 4.84 -11.21
N ALA A 163 7.64 4.72 -10.51
CA ALA A 163 7.83 5.12 -9.11
C ALA A 163 7.01 4.34 -8.05
N SER A 164 5.98 3.57 -8.42
CA SER A 164 5.16 2.81 -7.45
C SER A 164 5.97 1.81 -6.62
N ILE A 165 7.06 1.25 -7.17
CA ILE A 165 7.97 0.33 -6.46
C ILE A 165 8.55 0.96 -5.18
N ALA A 166 8.78 2.27 -5.16
CA ALA A 166 9.24 2.95 -3.94
C ALA A 166 8.22 2.79 -2.80
N ASN A 167 6.92 2.83 -3.10
CA ASN A 167 5.85 2.65 -2.12
C ASN A 167 5.74 1.18 -1.67
N TYR A 168 5.97 0.20 -2.54
CA TYR A 168 6.06 -1.22 -2.13
C TYR A 168 7.23 -1.46 -1.17
N VAL A 169 8.40 -0.87 -1.47
CA VAL A 169 9.58 -0.95 -0.58
C VAL A 169 9.30 -0.25 0.75
N ALA A 170 8.64 0.92 0.72
CA ALA A 170 8.24 1.64 1.93
C ALA A 170 7.20 0.87 2.77
N ALA A 171 6.31 0.15 2.12
CA ALA A 171 5.36 -0.77 2.74
C ALA A 171 6.02 -2.05 3.29
N GLY A 172 7.32 -2.25 3.06
CA GLY A 172 8.03 -3.44 3.52
C GLY A 172 7.57 -4.72 2.84
N VAL A 173 7.14 -4.63 1.58
CA VAL A 173 6.86 -5.78 0.71
C VAL A 173 8.16 -6.17 0.00
N ALA A 174 8.60 -7.43 0.11
CA ALA A 174 9.76 -7.86 -0.65
C ALA A 174 9.39 -8.05 -2.13
N LEU A 175 10.28 -7.65 -3.04
CA LEU A 175 9.99 -7.64 -4.47
C LEU A 175 9.79 -9.05 -5.05
N ASN A 176 10.31 -10.10 -4.40
CA ASN A 176 10.06 -11.48 -4.82
C ASN A 176 8.69 -12.01 -4.40
N GLU A 177 7.95 -11.29 -3.55
CA GLU A 177 6.56 -11.60 -3.23
C GLU A 177 5.60 -11.12 -4.33
N LEU A 178 6.04 -10.20 -5.21
CA LEU A 178 5.26 -9.62 -6.29
C LEU A 178 5.47 -10.43 -7.58
N ASP A 179 4.52 -11.31 -7.90
CA ASP A 179 4.66 -12.26 -9.01
C ASP A 179 3.40 -12.44 -9.86
N HIS A 180 2.26 -11.83 -9.50
CA HIS A 180 1.04 -11.80 -10.29
C HIS A 180 0.65 -10.35 -10.59
N ILE A 181 0.99 -9.89 -11.79
CA ILE A 181 0.78 -8.51 -12.25
C ILE A 181 -0.31 -8.50 -13.33
N PHE A 182 -1.38 -7.74 -13.10
CA PHE A 182 -2.48 -7.53 -14.04
C PHE A 182 -2.38 -6.11 -14.62
N ILE A 183 -2.12 -6.00 -15.91
CA ILE A 183 -1.95 -4.71 -16.60
C ILE A 183 -3.23 -4.36 -17.33
N THR A 184 -3.86 -3.23 -17.01
CA THR A 184 -5.12 -2.80 -17.64
C THR A 184 -4.92 -2.43 -19.10
N HIS A 185 -3.83 -1.71 -19.40
CA HIS A 185 -3.47 -1.27 -20.74
C HIS A 185 -2.00 -0.82 -20.79
N LEU A 186 -1.51 -0.51 -22.01
CA LEU A 186 -0.09 -0.29 -22.26
C LEU A 186 0.31 1.20 -22.38
N HIS A 187 -0.34 2.09 -21.64
CA HIS A 187 0.27 3.39 -21.33
C HIS A 187 1.35 3.21 -20.26
N VAL A 188 2.43 3.99 -20.37
CA VAL A 188 3.65 3.81 -19.56
C VAL A 188 3.38 4.01 -18.07
N ASP A 189 2.42 4.85 -17.70
CA ASP A 189 2.01 5.06 -16.31
C ASP A 189 1.25 3.87 -15.68
N HIS A 190 1.01 2.79 -16.41
CA HIS A 190 0.40 1.56 -15.87
C HIS A 190 1.36 0.36 -15.83
N TYR A 191 2.53 0.44 -16.45
CA TYR A 191 3.52 -0.66 -16.43
C TYR A 191 4.97 -0.19 -16.29
N GLY A 192 5.23 1.11 -16.17
CA GLY A 192 6.57 1.70 -16.23
C GLY A 192 7.58 1.13 -15.23
N SER A 193 7.11 0.64 -14.07
CA SER A 193 7.96 -0.01 -13.08
C SER A 193 8.18 -1.53 -13.31
N LEU A 194 7.56 -2.13 -14.32
CA LEU A 194 7.70 -3.54 -14.66
C LEU A 194 9.14 -3.94 -15.04
N PRO A 195 9.91 -3.17 -15.85
CA PRO A 195 11.31 -3.45 -16.12
C PRO A 195 12.16 -3.51 -14.83
N TYR A 196 11.87 -2.63 -13.87
CA TYR A 196 12.54 -2.59 -12.58
C TYR A 196 12.19 -3.82 -11.75
N LEU A 197 10.90 -4.15 -11.61
CA LEU A 197 10.46 -5.33 -10.86
C LEU A 197 10.99 -6.63 -11.46
N TYR A 198 11.04 -6.74 -12.78
CA TYR A 198 11.58 -7.90 -13.47
C TYR A 198 13.02 -8.17 -13.03
N GLN A 199 13.90 -7.18 -13.17
CA GLN A 199 15.32 -7.33 -12.84
C GLN A 199 15.58 -7.42 -11.34
N PHE A 200 15.09 -6.43 -10.57
CA PHE A 200 15.38 -6.35 -9.15
C PHE A 200 14.58 -7.34 -8.33
N GLY A 201 13.39 -7.78 -8.77
CA GLY A 201 12.68 -8.89 -8.14
C GLY A 201 13.39 -10.22 -8.39
N GLY A 202 13.92 -10.43 -9.60
CA GLY A 202 14.74 -11.59 -9.95
C GLY A 202 16.02 -11.67 -9.11
N TRP A 203 16.74 -10.55 -8.99
CA TRP A 203 17.90 -10.39 -8.12
C TRP A 203 17.54 -10.56 -6.64
N ASN A 204 16.39 -10.03 -6.21
CA ASN A 204 15.88 -10.11 -4.85
C ASN A 204 15.21 -11.47 -4.56
N GLY A 205 15.75 -12.58 -5.06
CA GLY A 205 15.37 -13.92 -4.62
C GLY A 205 14.20 -14.59 -5.35
N ARG A 206 13.65 -14.00 -6.42
CA ARG A 206 12.61 -14.66 -7.25
C ARG A 206 13.22 -15.65 -8.24
N TRP A 207 14.05 -16.57 -7.74
CA TRP A 207 14.91 -17.43 -8.57
C TRP A 207 14.20 -18.63 -9.19
N GLU A 208 13.26 -19.22 -8.46
CA GLU A 208 12.62 -20.48 -8.86
C GLU A 208 11.16 -20.25 -9.29
N LYS A 209 10.69 -19.00 -9.35
CA LYS A 209 9.29 -18.65 -9.64
C LYS A 209 9.22 -17.64 -10.79
N PRO A 210 8.37 -17.83 -11.80
CA PRO A 210 8.23 -16.85 -12.86
C PRO A 210 7.48 -15.59 -12.38
N LEU A 211 7.75 -14.46 -13.04
CA LEU A 211 6.87 -13.30 -13.00
C LEU A 211 5.70 -13.54 -13.96
N ASN A 212 4.47 -13.59 -13.43
CA ASN A 212 3.25 -13.76 -14.23
C ASN A 212 2.68 -12.39 -14.59
N ILE A 213 2.53 -12.15 -15.89
CA ILE A 213 1.96 -10.91 -16.42
C ILE A 213 0.67 -11.28 -17.15
N TYR A 214 -0.44 -10.80 -16.61
CA TYR A 214 -1.76 -10.88 -17.20
C TYR A 214 -2.05 -9.56 -17.87
N GLY A 215 -2.38 -9.58 -19.15
CA GLY A 215 -2.69 -8.35 -19.86
C GLY A 215 -3.37 -8.60 -21.20
N PRO A 216 -4.04 -7.58 -21.74
CA PRO A 216 -4.80 -7.70 -22.96
C PRO A 216 -3.91 -7.79 -24.20
N SER A 217 -4.43 -8.42 -25.23
CA SER A 217 -3.97 -8.24 -26.60
C SER A 217 -4.38 -6.85 -27.12
N GLY A 218 -3.70 -6.39 -28.18
CA GLY A 218 -4.12 -5.22 -28.94
C GLY A 218 -4.99 -5.57 -30.15
N ALA A 219 -5.34 -4.56 -30.95
CA ALA A 219 -5.97 -4.81 -32.25
C ALA A 219 -5.11 -5.67 -33.19
N THR A 220 -3.79 -5.60 -33.04
CA THR A 220 -2.77 -6.39 -33.74
C THR A 220 -1.69 -6.83 -32.73
N PRO A 221 -0.91 -7.88 -33.03
CA PRO A 221 0.06 -8.44 -32.08
C PRO A 221 1.09 -7.42 -31.56
N GLU A 222 1.52 -6.46 -32.38
CA GLU A 222 2.50 -5.43 -31.99
C GLU A 222 1.99 -4.44 -30.93
N TYR A 223 0.68 -4.44 -30.66
CA TYR A 223 0.07 -3.65 -29.59
C TYR A 223 -0.41 -4.51 -28.41
N GLY A 224 -0.04 -5.80 -28.37
CA GLY A 224 -0.38 -6.72 -27.28
C GLY A 224 0.66 -6.71 -26.16
N THR A 225 0.23 -7.17 -24.98
CA THR A 225 1.07 -7.30 -23.78
C THR A 225 2.30 -8.18 -24.04
N ARG A 226 2.16 -9.26 -24.83
CA ARG A 226 3.29 -10.15 -25.16
C ARG A 226 4.38 -9.42 -25.92
N HIS A 227 4.00 -8.65 -26.93
CA HIS A 227 4.98 -7.87 -27.72
C HIS A 227 5.65 -6.78 -26.87
N MET A 228 4.91 -6.14 -25.97
CA MET A 228 5.49 -5.19 -25.02
C MET A 228 6.54 -5.87 -24.12
N VAL A 229 6.25 -7.04 -23.57
CA VAL A 229 7.19 -7.80 -22.72
C VAL A 229 8.43 -8.24 -23.52
N GLU A 230 8.26 -8.72 -24.75
CA GLU A 230 9.38 -9.07 -25.64
C GLU A 230 10.29 -7.87 -25.91
N GLY A 231 9.70 -6.71 -26.21
CA GLY A 231 10.44 -5.46 -26.42
C GLY A 231 11.13 -4.97 -25.15
N MET A 232 10.48 -5.10 -23.99
CA MET A 232 11.07 -4.80 -22.68
C MET A 232 12.29 -5.67 -22.41
N GLN A 233 12.21 -6.99 -22.65
CA GLN A 233 13.34 -7.89 -22.43
C GLN A 233 14.52 -7.51 -23.33
N GLN A 234 14.29 -7.15 -24.60
CA GLN A 234 15.34 -6.67 -25.50
C GLN A 234 15.98 -5.37 -25.02
N MET A 235 15.17 -4.40 -24.56
CA MET A 235 15.66 -3.15 -23.96
C MET A 235 16.59 -3.41 -22.76
N LEU A 236 16.32 -4.49 -22.03
CA LEU A 236 17.01 -4.84 -20.79
C LEU A 236 18.22 -5.77 -20.97
N ASN A 237 18.57 -6.21 -22.19
CA ASN A 237 19.63 -7.21 -22.43
C ASN A 237 20.93 -6.92 -21.67
N TRP A 238 21.46 -5.69 -21.77
CA TRP A 238 22.69 -5.33 -21.07
C TRP A 238 22.57 -5.51 -19.55
N HIS A 239 21.43 -5.13 -18.98
CA HIS A 239 21.18 -5.26 -17.55
C HIS A 239 21.06 -6.74 -17.15
N THR A 240 20.29 -7.52 -17.90
CA THR A 240 20.10 -8.95 -17.65
C THR A 240 21.43 -9.68 -17.62
N ASP A 241 22.26 -9.51 -18.65
CA ASP A 241 23.57 -10.17 -18.75
C ASP A 241 24.51 -9.73 -17.61
N ALA A 242 24.50 -8.43 -17.29
CA ALA A 242 25.30 -7.89 -16.18
C ALA A 242 24.87 -8.41 -14.81
N PHE A 243 23.56 -8.66 -14.59
CA PHE A 243 23.03 -9.20 -13.34
C PHE A 243 23.19 -10.72 -13.24
N ASP A 244 23.33 -11.43 -14.37
CA ASP A 244 23.51 -12.88 -14.42
C ASP A 244 24.86 -13.37 -13.86
N VAL A 245 25.75 -12.45 -13.41
CA VAL A 245 26.91 -12.76 -12.54
C VAL A 245 26.54 -12.98 -11.07
N PHE A 246 25.28 -12.71 -10.73
CA PHE A 246 24.64 -13.06 -9.48
C PHE A 246 23.48 -14.05 -9.72
N PRO A 247 23.02 -14.76 -8.69
CA PRO A 247 21.78 -15.53 -8.77
C PRO A 247 20.60 -14.59 -9.05
N ALA A 248 20.00 -14.69 -10.24
CA ALA A 248 18.85 -13.88 -10.66
C ALA A 248 17.82 -14.73 -11.40
N GLY A 249 16.54 -14.55 -11.07
CA GLY A 249 15.43 -15.21 -11.75
C GLY A 249 14.84 -14.33 -12.84
N ASN A 250 14.89 -14.81 -14.08
CA ASN A 250 14.51 -14.05 -15.28
C ASN A 250 13.34 -14.69 -16.05
N ASP A 251 12.63 -15.62 -15.43
CA ASP A 251 11.49 -16.28 -16.05
C ASP A 251 10.26 -15.37 -16.01
N ILE A 252 9.63 -15.18 -17.17
CA ILE A 252 8.35 -14.46 -17.31
C ILE A 252 7.35 -15.39 -17.99
N VAL A 253 6.13 -15.43 -17.47
CA VAL A 253 4.98 -16.04 -18.15
C VAL A 253 3.97 -14.97 -18.49
N VAL A 254 3.76 -14.74 -19.79
CA VAL A 254 2.74 -13.79 -20.28
C VAL A 254 1.45 -14.52 -20.58
N HIS A 255 0.44 -14.24 -19.76
CA HIS A 255 -0.95 -14.66 -19.90
C HIS A 255 -1.71 -13.60 -20.69
N GLU A 256 -1.44 -13.52 -22.00
CA GLU A 256 -2.13 -12.60 -22.89
C GLU A 256 -3.52 -13.13 -23.27
N PHE A 257 -4.55 -12.32 -23.06
CA PHE A 257 -5.95 -12.65 -23.37
C PHE A 257 -6.52 -11.75 -24.47
N ASP A 258 -7.53 -12.23 -25.21
CA ASP A 258 -8.21 -11.38 -26.20
C ASP A 258 -9.00 -10.29 -25.49
N PHE A 259 -8.64 -9.01 -25.71
CA PHE A 259 -9.35 -7.89 -25.08
C PHE A 259 -10.85 -7.88 -25.39
N ARG A 260 -11.30 -8.60 -26.43
CA ARG A 260 -12.72 -8.69 -26.83
C ARG A 260 -13.53 -9.72 -26.02
N ASP A 261 -12.90 -10.56 -25.20
CA ASP A 261 -13.57 -11.59 -24.41
C ASP A 261 -14.22 -11.01 -23.14
N ASP A 262 -15.30 -10.23 -23.32
CA ASP A 262 -15.94 -9.54 -22.19
C ASP A 262 -16.53 -10.53 -21.18
N GLY A 263 -16.01 -10.52 -19.96
CA GLY A 263 -16.34 -11.46 -18.89
C GLY A 263 -15.50 -12.73 -18.89
N GLY A 264 -14.47 -12.81 -19.73
CA GLY A 264 -13.51 -13.90 -19.77
C GLY A 264 -12.78 -14.04 -18.44
N VAL A 265 -12.56 -15.30 -18.02
CA VAL A 265 -11.81 -15.64 -16.81
C VAL A 265 -10.33 -15.75 -17.17
N ILE A 266 -9.49 -14.92 -16.55
CA ILE A 266 -8.04 -14.85 -16.83
C ILE A 266 -7.18 -15.40 -15.69
N TYR A 267 -7.78 -15.61 -14.52
CA TYR A 267 -7.16 -16.26 -13.38
C TYR A 267 -8.25 -17.00 -12.59
N ASP A 268 -8.00 -18.25 -12.20
CA ASP A 268 -8.93 -19.06 -11.40
C ASP A 268 -8.13 -20.10 -10.58
N GLN A 269 -7.73 -19.72 -9.37
CA GLN A 269 -6.97 -20.58 -8.46
C GLN A 269 -7.25 -20.21 -6.99
N ASP A 270 -7.15 -21.17 -6.08
CA ASP A 270 -7.27 -20.95 -4.63
C ASP A 270 -8.55 -20.18 -4.22
N ASN A 271 -9.67 -20.49 -4.89
CA ASN A 271 -10.98 -19.80 -4.73
C ASN A 271 -10.98 -18.31 -5.12
N VAL A 272 -9.96 -17.85 -5.86
CA VAL A 272 -9.86 -16.50 -6.40
C VAL A 272 -10.00 -16.56 -7.90
N GLN A 273 -10.97 -15.80 -8.42
CA GLN A 273 -11.21 -15.64 -9.85
C GLN A 273 -11.01 -14.19 -10.25
N VAL A 274 -10.32 -13.94 -11.37
CA VAL A 274 -10.24 -12.62 -12.01
C VAL A 274 -10.88 -12.70 -13.39
N ILE A 275 -11.87 -11.84 -13.62
CA ILE A 275 -12.47 -11.63 -14.94
C ILE A 275 -12.08 -10.26 -15.50
N HIS A 276 -12.17 -10.09 -16.81
CA HIS A 276 -11.93 -8.81 -17.47
C HIS A 276 -13.04 -8.40 -18.45
N TRP A 277 -13.05 -7.14 -18.87
CA TRP A 277 -13.86 -6.64 -20.00
C TRP A 277 -13.17 -5.46 -20.66
N ARG A 278 -13.48 -5.19 -21.94
CA ARG A 278 -12.84 -4.10 -22.69
C ARG A 278 -13.24 -2.72 -22.18
N ARG A 279 -12.33 -1.75 -22.29
CA ARG A 279 -12.51 -0.34 -21.93
C ARG A 279 -12.36 0.55 -23.17
N SER A 280 -13.04 1.69 -23.15
CA SER A 280 -12.96 2.70 -24.22
C SER A 280 -11.91 3.74 -23.86
N HIS A 281 -10.65 3.48 -24.22
CA HIS A 281 -9.52 4.33 -23.86
C HIS A 281 -8.46 4.42 -24.96
N ALA A 282 -8.44 5.52 -25.72
CA ALA A 282 -7.51 5.89 -26.81
C ALA A 282 -7.37 4.91 -27.98
N LYS A 283 -7.12 3.63 -27.70
CA LYS A 283 -6.82 2.56 -28.64
C LYS A 283 -7.36 1.22 -28.10
N ASP A 284 -7.76 0.34 -29.01
CA ASP A 284 -8.13 -1.05 -28.70
C ASP A 284 -7.04 -1.76 -27.89
N GLY A 285 -7.44 -2.36 -26.78
CA GLY A 285 -6.58 -3.14 -25.89
C GLY A 285 -6.89 -2.89 -24.41
N ALA A 286 -7.36 -1.70 -24.02
CA ALA A 286 -7.62 -1.42 -22.61
C ALA A 286 -8.70 -2.33 -21.99
N SER A 287 -8.48 -2.76 -20.75
CA SER A 287 -9.34 -3.69 -20.01
C SER A 287 -9.53 -3.28 -18.55
N GLY A 288 -10.73 -3.52 -18.02
CA GLY A 288 -11.05 -3.44 -16.60
C GLY A 288 -11.09 -4.84 -15.99
N TYR A 289 -10.94 -4.93 -14.67
CA TYR A 289 -10.84 -6.19 -13.93
C TYR A 289 -11.83 -6.27 -12.78
N ARG A 290 -12.34 -7.48 -12.54
CA ARG A 290 -13.02 -7.84 -11.30
C ARG A 290 -12.39 -9.08 -10.71
N LEU A 291 -11.89 -8.95 -9.49
CA LEU A 291 -11.47 -10.06 -8.64
C LEU A 291 -12.65 -10.48 -7.76
N ASN A 292 -12.94 -11.77 -7.74
CA ASN A 292 -13.90 -12.41 -6.86
C ASN A 292 -13.16 -13.46 -6.01
N TRP A 293 -13.17 -13.29 -4.70
CA TRP A 293 -12.65 -14.27 -3.76
C TRP A 293 -13.80 -14.95 -3.03
N THR A 294 -13.98 -16.24 -3.29
CA THR A 294 -14.98 -17.06 -2.61
C THR A 294 -14.38 -17.56 -1.30
N GLN A 295 -14.96 -17.14 -0.19
CA GLN A 295 -14.53 -17.59 1.14
C GLN A 295 -15.23 -18.89 1.54
N ASP A 296 -14.78 -19.51 2.63
CA ASP A 296 -15.17 -20.87 3.03
C ASP A 296 -16.67 -21.06 3.32
N ASP A 297 -17.38 -19.98 3.67
CA ASP A 297 -18.84 -19.98 3.86
C ASP A 297 -19.63 -19.82 2.55
N GLY A 298 -18.95 -19.75 1.40
CA GLY A 298 -19.52 -19.59 0.06
C GLY A 298 -19.86 -18.15 -0.34
N ARG A 299 -19.71 -17.16 0.55
CA ARG A 299 -19.88 -15.74 0.19
C ARG A 299 -18.67 -15.24 -0.59
N VAL A 300 -18.91 -14.37 -1.57
CA VAL A 300 -17.88 -13.77 -2.43
C VAL A 300 -17.55 -12.36 -1.93
N LEU A 301 -16.27 -12.09 -1.73
CA LEU A 301 -15.74 -10.74 -1.53
C LEU A 301 -15.09 -10.26 -2.82
N SER A 302 -15.43 -9.05 -3.29
CA SER A 302 -15.09 -8.59 -4.63
C SER A 302 -14.42 -7.23 -4.71
N PHE A 303 -13.45 -7.14 -5.61
CA PHE A 303 -12.68 -5.95 -5.93
C PHE A 303 -12.79 -5.65 -7.43
N VAL A 304 -13.00 -4.39 -7.78
CA VAL A 304 -13.05 -3.93 -9.18
C VAL A 304 -12.09 -2.78 -9.38
N TRP A 305 -11.27 -2.88 -10.43
CA TRP A 305 -10.47 -1.79 -10.97
C TRP A 305 -10.73 -1.66 -12.46
N THR A 306 -11.28 -0.51 -12.90
CA THR A 306 -11.67 -0.35 -14.31
C THR A 306 -10.52 -0.07 -15.26
N GLY A 307 -9.33 0.30 -14.75
CA GLY A 307 -8.33 1.00 -15.55
C GLY A 307 -8.88 2.31 -16.10
N ASP A 308 -8.21 2.82 -17.13
CA ASP A 308 -8.60 4.04 -17.82
C ASP A 308 -9.68 3.75 -18.86
N GLY A 309 -10.56 4.73 -19.09
CA GLY A 309 -11.54 4.69 -20.16
C GLY A 309 -12.78 5.52 -19.88
N ARG A 310 -13.51 5.81 -20.95
CA ARG A 310 -14.89 6.30 -20.89
C ARG A 310 -15.80 5.32 -20.12
N PRO A 311 -16.86 5.79 -19.44
CA PRO A 311 -17.87 4.91 -18.86
C PRO A 311 -18.58 4.10 -19.95
N THR A 312 -18.84 2.82 -19.69
CA THR A 312 -19.46 1.88 -20.64
C THR A 312 -20.54 1.02 -19.96
N GLU A 313 -21.44 0.44 -20.75
CA GLU A 313 -22.42 -0.54 -20.26
C GLU A 313 -21.77 -1.82 -19.70
N LEU A 314 -20.54 -2.13 -20.13
CA LEU A 314 -19.79 -3.27 -19.62
C LEU A 314 -19.36 -3.05 -18.17
N ASP A 315 -18.99 -1.82 -17.79
CA ASP A 315 -18.70 -1.48 -16.39
C ASP A 315 -19.93 -1.74 -15.53
N LEU A 316 -21.11 -1.32 -16.00
CA LEU A 316 -22.38 -1.51 -15.28
C LEU A 316 -22.71 -2.99 -15.10
N LYS A 317 -22.39 -3.81 -16.11
CA LYS A 317 -22.66 -5.25 -16.12
C LYS A 317 -21.69 -6.01 -15.21
N TYR A 318 -20.39 -5.83 -15.40
CA TYR A 318 -19.38 -6.66 -14.75
C TYR A 318 -18.98 -6.15 -13.37
N ALA A 319 -19.07 -4.85 -13.10
CA ALA A 319 -18.82 -4.31 -11.76
C ALA A 319 -20.03 -4.40 -10.82
N LYS A 320 -21.23 -4.75 -11.33
CA LYS A 320 -22.49 -4.76 -10.55
C LYS A 320 -22.35 -5.42 -9.18
N GLY A 321 -22.75 -4.69 -8.14
CA GLY A 321 -22.77 -5.16 -6.75
C GLY A 321 -21.40 -5.49 -6.18
N ALA A 322 -20.31 -4.90 -6.70
CA ALA A 322 -18.98 -5.11 -6.14
C ALA A 322 -18.87 -4.58 -4.70
N ASP A 323 -18.05 -5.23 -3.87
CA ASP A 323 -17.81 -4.76 -2.52
C ASP A 323 -16.93 -3.50 -2.53
N LEU A 324 -15.86 -3.52 -3.31
CA LEU A 324 -15.01 -2.38 -3.58
C LEU A 324 -15.00 -2.07 -5.09
N PHE A 325 -15.52 -0.91 -5.47
CA PHE A 325 -15.49 -0.44 -6.86
C PHE A 325 -14.54 0.76 -7.00
N ILE A 326 -13.53 0.61 -7.85
CA ILE A 326 -12.51 1.63 -8.11
C ILE A 326 -12.50 1.96 -9.61
N THR A 327 -12.56 3.25 -9.93
CA THR A 327 -12.44 3.77 -11.30
C THR A 327 -11.51 4.97 -11.35
N GLU A 328 -10.93 5.23 -12.51
CA GLU A 328 -10.28 6.52 -12.78
C GLU A 328 -11.29 7.67 -12.72
N LEU A 329 -10.81 8.91 -12.55
CA LEU A 329 -11.66 10.09 -12.53
C LEU A 329 -10.92 11.33 -13.03
N GLN A 330 -11.60 12.14 -13.84
CA GLN A 330 -11.17 13.49 -14.21
C GLN A 330 -12.20 14.53 -13.72
N THR A 331 -11.75 15.49 -12.91
CA THR A 331 -12.63 16.52 -12.32
C THR A 331 -12.99 17.59 -13.35
N GLU A 332 -14.26 18.02 -13.39
CA GLU A 332 -14.85 18.88 -14.42
C GLU A 332 -14.54 20.38 -14.25
N ILE A 333 -13.28 20.71 -13.98
CA ILE A 333 -12.79 22.09 -13.76
C ILE A 333 -11.93 22.65 -14.90
N PHE A 334 -12.14 22.17 -16.14
CA PHE A 334 -11.25 22.46 -17.26
C PHE A 334 -11.03 23.94 -17.54
N GLY A 335 -12.04 24.79 -17.33
CA GLY A 335 -11.89 26.25 -17.48
C GLY A 335 -10.87 26.84 -16.50
N VAL A 336 -10.91 26.40 -15.24
CA VAL A 336 -9.98 26.81 -14.19
C VAL A 336 -8.57 26.27 -14.48
N SER A 337 -8.47 24.96 -14.76
CA SER A 337 -7.18 24.34 -15.13
C SER A 337 -6.55 25.01 -16.33
N SER A 338 -7.34 25.41 -17.34
CA SER A 338 -6.84 26.09 -18.53
C SER A 338 -6.20 27.44 -18.22
N ILE A 339 -6.80 28.23 -17.32
CA ILE A 339 -6.27 29.54 -16.93
C ILE A 339 -4.96 29.39 -16.14
N ILE A 340 -4.86 28.36 -15.30
CA ILE A 340 -3.70 28.15 -14.42
C ILE A 340 -2.55 27.46 -15.15
N GLN A 341 -2.84 26.39 -15.89
CA GLN A 341 -1.85 25.52 -16.54
C GLN A 341 -1.52 25.94 -17.98
N GLY A 342 -2.29 26.86 -18.56
CA GLY A 342 -2.06 27.39 -19.91
C GLY A 342 -2.43 26.42 -21.04
N VAL A 343 -3.20 25.38 -20.76
CA VAL A 343 -3.72 24.44 -21.77
C VAL A 343 -5.06 24.96 -22.28
N PRO A 344 -5.27 25.11 -23.61
CA PRO A 344 -6.59 25.45 -24.14
C PRO A 344 -7.69 24.47 -23.68
N PRO A 345 -8.86 24.94 -23.22
CA PRO A 345 -9.88 24.09 -22.58
C PRO A 345 -10.41 22.99 -23.50
N PHE A 346 -10.42 23.21 -24.81
CA PHE A 346 -10.86 22.21 -25.78
C PHE A 346 -9.95 20.98 -25.83
N LEU A 347 -8.65 21.10 -25.51
CA LEU A 347 -7.75 19.96 -25.48
C LEU A 347 -8.02 19.07 -24.28
N ALA A 348 -8.19 19.66 -23.09
CA ALA A 348 -8.56 18.93 -21.90
C ALA A 348 -9.93 18.24 -22.09
N ARG A 349 -10.90 18.96 -22.66
CA ARG A 349 -12.20 18.39 -23.04
C ARG A 349 -12.07 17.25 -24.03
N TYR A 350 -11.30 17.43 -25.11
CA TYR A 350 -11.09 16.39 -26.10
C TYR A 350 -10.53 15.13 -25.44
N THR A 351 -9.48 15.25 -24.61
CA THR A 351 -8.89 14.12 -23.89
C THR A 351 -9.92 13.39 -23.02
N VAL A 352 -10.69 14.11 -22.20
CA VAL A 352 -11.64 13.47 -21.28
C VAL A 352 -12.86 12.92 -22.01
N ASP A 353 -13.45 13.68 -22.92
CA ASP A 353 -14.68 13.29 -23.61
C ASP A 353 -14.47 12.10 -24.56
N THR A 354 -13.22 11.80 -24.95
CA THR A 354 -12.89 10.67 -25.83
C THR A 354 -12.23 9.49 -25.11
N HIS A 355 -11.52 9.71 -24.01
CA HIS A 355 -10.68 8.66 -23.42
C HIS A 355 -10.87 8.43 -21.92
N HIS A 356 -11.49 9.33 -21.17
CA HIS A 356 -11.52 9.24 -19.70
C HIS A 356 -12.90 9.42 -19.06
N THR A 357 -13.02 9.04 -17.79
CA THR A 357 -14.27 9.19 -17.03
C THR A 357 -14.31 10.54 -16.30
N PRO A 358 -15.22 11.48 -16.67
CA PRO A 358 -15.45 12.68 -15.88
C PRO A 358 -16.14 12.34 -14.55
N ALA A 359 -15.93 13.13 -13.49
CA ALA A 359 -16.39 12.80 -12.14
C ALA A 359 -17.90 12.61 -12.02
N TYR A 360 -18.71 13.41 -12.75
CA TYR A 360 -20.16 13.17 -12.83
C TYR A 360 -20.48 11.77 -13.35
N ALA A 361 -19.76 11.31 -14.37
CA ALA A 361 -19.96 9.97 -14.91
C ALA A 361 -19.45 8.89 -13.95
N ALA A 362 -18.36 9.12 -13.22
CA ALA A 362 -17.89 8.20 -12.17
C ALA A 362 -18.97 7.98 -11.10
N GLY A 363 -19.59 9.07 -10.63
CA GLY A 363 -20.74 9.00 -9.72
C GLY A 363 -21.96 8.31 -10.33
N TYR A 364 -22.25 8.52 -11.62
CA TYR A 364 -23.33 7.83 -12.32
C TYR A 364 -23.08 6.32 -12.39
N VAL A 365 -21.87 5.91 -12.81
CA VAL A 365 -21.48 4.49 -12.88
C VAL A 365 -21.57 3.85 -11.50
N ALA A 366 -21.07 4.49 -10.45
CA ALA A 366 -21.20 3.98 -9.08
C ALA A 366 -22.67 3.83 -8.66
N ASN A 367 -23.54 4.79 -9.02
CA ASN A 367 -24.98 4.67 -8.77
C ASN A 367 -25.63 3.50 -9.52
N GLU A 368 -25.19 3.18 -10.73
CA GLU A 368 -25.71 2.02 -11.44
C GLU A 368 -25.10 0.70 -10.92
N VAL A 369 -23.83 0.71 -10.53
CA VAL A 369 -23.13 -0.46 -9.99
C VAL A 369 -23.63 -0.85 -8.60
N GLN A 370 -24.00 0.14 -7.77
CA GLN A 370 -24.37 -0.02 -6.35
C GLN A 370 -23.31 -0.78 -5.54
N PRO A 371 -22.05 -0.27 -5.49
CA PRO A 371 -21.01 -0.93 -4.69
C PRO A 371 -21.19 -0.67 -3.18
N ARG A 372 -20.61 -1.52 -2.34
CA ARG A 372 -20.58 -1.25 -0.88
C ARG A 372 -19.67 -0.08 -0.55
N LEU A 373 -18.50 0.01 -1.17
CA LEU A 373 -17.60 1.16 -1.10
C LEU A 373 -17.17 1.58 -2.52
N PHE A 374 -17.39 2.85 -2.86
CA PHE A 374 -16.92 3.45 -4.10
C PHE A 374 -15.65 4.27 -3.87
N MET A 375 -14.64 4.10 -4.73
CA MET A 375 -13.43 4.90 -4.69
C MET A 375 -12.97 5.34 -6.07
N THR A 376 -12.22 6.45 -6.12
CA THR A 376 -11.64 6.97 -7.37
C THR A 376 -10.16 7.23 -7.21
N THR A 377 -9.37 6.91 -8.23
CA THR A 377 -7.92 7.16 -8.28
C THR A 377 -7.55 7.64 -9.70
N HIS A 378 -6.26 7.61 -10.06
CA HIS A 378 -5.75 8.06 -11.37
C HIS A 378 -6.14 9.52 -11.66
N MET A 379 -5.82 10.38 -10.69
CA MET A 379 -6.16 11.80 -10.73
C MET A 379 -5.09 12.63 -10.04
N THR A 380 -5.13 13.95 -10.25
CA THR A 380 -4.38 14.87 -9.38
C THR A 380 -5.15 15.01 -8.07
N PHE A 381 -4.52 14.64 -6.95
CA PHE A 381 -5.12 14.75 -5.63
C PHE A 381 -4.72 16.05 -4.95
N ASP A 382 -5.48 17.10 -5.22
CA ASP A 382 -5.18 18.44 -4.75
C ASP A 382 -6.29 18.92 -3.81
N PRO A 383 -5.98 19.40 -2.59
CA PRO A 383 -7.00 19.80 -1.61
C PRO A 383 -8.02 20.83 -2.14
N TYR A 384 -7.61 21.70 -3.08
CA TYR A 384 -8.47 22.71 -3.67
C TYR A 384 -9.39 22.17 -4.79
N LEU A 385 -9.17 20.94 -5.26
CA LEU A 385 -9.98 20.24 -6.25
C LEU A 385 -10.93 19.23 -5.61
N ASN A 386 -10.50 18.60 -4.52
CA ASN A 386 -11.19 17.46 -3.92
C ASN A 386 -12.65 17.74 -3.58
N GLU A 387 -12.97 18.93 -3.06
CA GLU A 387 -14.36 19.28 -2.72
C GLU A 387 -15.27 19.37 -3.95
N GLU A 388 -14.74 19.89 -5.07
CA GLU A 388 -15.47 19.91 -6.34
C GLU A 388 -15.64 18.49 -6.88
N THR A 389 -14.56 17.68 -6.85
CA THR A 389 -14.65 16.26 -7.22
C THR A 389 -15.71 15.52 -6.42
N VAL A 390 -15.76 15.73 -5.11
CA VAL A 390 -16.79 15.17 -4.24
C VAL A 390 -18.16 15.67 -4.68
N ALA A 391 -18.36 16.98 -4.89
CA ALA A 391 -19.65 17.53 -5.33
C ALA A 391 -20.14 16.92 -6.65
N GLU A 392 -19.25 16.74 -7.63
CA GLU A 392 -19.54 16.14 -8.93
C GLU A 392 -19.91 14.66 -8.82
N VAL A 393 -19.11 13.85 -8.11
CA VAL A 393 -19.41 12.43 -7.83
C VAL A 393 -20.75 12.30 -7.08
N ARG A 394 -20.92 13.13 -6.06
CA ARG A 394 -22.11 13.15 -5.20
C ARG A 394 -23.35 13.58 -5.95
N HIS A 395 -23.28 14.14 -7.16
CA HIS A 395 -24.45 14.45 -7.95
C HIS A 395 -25.34 13.20 -8.11
N HIS A 396 -24.74 12.08 -8.52
CA HIS A 396 -25.41 10.80 -8.71
C HIS A 396 -25.24 9.85 -7.51
N TRP A 397 -24.03 9.69 -6.98
CA TRP A 397 -23.75 8.68 -5.94
C TRP A 397 -23.97 9.21 -4.52
N LYS A 398 -24.82 8.52 -3.74
CA LYS A 398 -25.12 8.90 -2.35
C LYS A 398 -24.57 7.94 -1.30
N GLY A 399 -24.00 6.80 -1.70
CA GLY A 399 -23.41 5.81 -0.79
C GLY A 399 -21.99 6.15 -0.31
N PRO A 400 -21.28 5.22 0.32
CA PRO A 400 -19.90 5.44 0.77
C PRO A 400 -18.98 5.81 -0.39
N TYR A 401 -18.19 6.88 -0.22
CA TYR A 401 -17.21 7.34 -1.22
C TYR A 401 -15.93 7.79 -0.54
N HIS A 402 -14.78 7.39 -1.08
CA HIS A 402 -13.46 7.84 -0.62
C HIS A 402 -12.50 7.97 -1.81
N PHE A 403 -11.51 8.84 -1.72
CA PHE A 403 -10.42 8.88 -2.70
C PHE A 403 -9.46 7.71 -2.50
N GLY A 404 -9.08 7.04 -3.56
CA GLY A 404 -7.91 6.15 -3.60
C GLY A 404 -6.63 6.93 -3.87
N ALA A 405 -6.52 8.14 -3.30
CA ALA A 405 -5.41 9.07 -3.43
C ALA A 405 -5.33 9.93 -2.14
N PRO A 406 -4.14 10.38 -1.70
CA PRO A 406 -2.83 10.21 -2.34
C PRO A 406 -2.31 8.78 -2.22
N ASP A 407 -1.05 8.53 -2.59
CA ASP A 407 -0.45 7.20 -2.42
C ASP A 407 -0.48 6.76 -0.95
N GLY A 408 -0.56 5.45 -0.73
CA GLY A 408 -0.59 4.83 0.59
C GLY A 408 -1.98 4.71 1.20
N ILE A 409 -3.06 5.16 0.55
CA ILE A 409 -4.42 4.87 1.03
C ILE A 409 -4.63 3.35 1.10
N VAL A 410 -5.19 2.87 2.21
CA VAL A 410 -5.46 1.45 2.47
C VAL A 410 -6.93 1.25 2.73
N VAL A 411 -7.51 0.24 2.09
CA VAL A 411 -8.83 -0.31 2.39
C VAL A 411 -8.65 -1.66 3.06
N ASN A 412 -9.22 -1.81 4.24
CA ASN A 412 -9.39 -3.10 4.92
C ASN A 412 -10.86 -3.49 4.78
N MET A 413 -11.13 -4.70 4.29
CA MET A 413 -12.50 -5.13 4.03
C MET A 413 -12.71 -6.60 4.37
N THR A 414 -13.74 -6.89 5.16
CA THR A 414 -14.34 -8.21 5.31
C THR A 414 -15.71 -8.22 4.65
N LYS A 415 -16.46 -9.30 4.74
CA LYS A 415 -17.82 -9.38 4.20
C LYS A 415 -18.83 -8.46 4.89
N ASP A 416 -18.55 -8.11 6.14
CA ASP A 416 -19.50 -7.36 6.97
C ASP A 416 -19.01 -5.91 7.19
N ASN A 417 -17.70 -5.67 7.11
CA ASN A 417 -17.13 -4.34 7.34
C ASN A 417 -16.16 -3.92 6.23
N ALA A 418 -16.05 -2.62 6.01
CA ALA A 418 -15.03 -1.99 5.20
C ALA A 418 -14.53 -0.72 5.89
N TRP A 419 -13.24 -0.45 5.78
CA TRP A 419 -12.64 0.68 6.43
C TRP A 419 -11.46 1.23 5.63
N VAL A 420 -11.39 2.56 5.53
CA VAL A 420 -10.33 3.26 4.77
C VAL A 420 -9.42 3.98 5.76
N ARG A 421 -8.11 3.87 5.55
CA ARG A 421 -7.07 4.45 6.39
C ARG A 421 -5.98 5.08 5.55
N GLU A 422 -5.28 6.03 6.13
CA GLU A 422 -4.04 6.57 5.55
C GLU A 422 -2.86 5.67 5.92
N GLY A 423 -2.15 5.15 4.92
CA GLY A 423 -0.90 4.45 5.13
C GLY A 423 0.25 5.41 5.41
N ILE A 424 0.92 5.22 6.54
CA ILE A 424 2.08 6.03 6.92
C ILE A 424 3.35 5.32 6.44
N LEU A 425 3.75 5.65 5.22
CA LEU A 425 4.97 5.12 4.60
C LEU A 425 6.19 5.93 5.09
N PRO A 426 7.31 5.26 5.45
CA PRO A 426 8.54 5.96 5.81
C PRO A 426 9.19 6.64 4.60
N ASP A 427 9.71 7.86 4.79
CA ASP A 427 10.39 8.62 3.73
C ASP A 427 11.72 7.98 3.25
N PHE A 428 12.39 7.24 4.14
CA PHE A 428 13.67 6.59 3.88
C PHE A 428 13.61 5.10 4.28
N PRO A 429 12.85 4.28 3.55
CA PRO A 429 12.72 2.87 3.87
C PRO A 429 14.03 2.12 3.61
N ASN A 430 14.25 1.07 4.40
CA ASN A 430 15.17 0.02 4.00
C ASN A 430 14.41 -1.05 3.21
N ALA A 431 15.08 -1.77 2.31
CA ALA A 431 14.47 -2.88 1.60
C ALA A 431 14.16 -4.03 2.57
N ARG A 432 12.97 -4.62 2.45
CA ARG A 432 12.65 -5.88 3.16
C ARG A 432 13.54 -6.98 2.60
N ALA A 433 14.11 -7.81 3.47
CA ALA A 433 14.82 -9.01 3.04
C ALA A 433 13.90 -9.87 2.14
N PRO A 434 14.43 -10.50 1.08
CA PRO A 434 13.66 -11.45 0.29
C PRO A 434 13.04 -12.53 1.18
N GLN A 435 11.82 -12.92 0.85
CA GLN A 435 11.11 -13.95 1.60
C GLN A 435 11.33 -15.33 0.96
N PHE A 436 11.62 -16.34 1.77
CA PHE A 436 11.88 -17.72 1.37
C PHE A 436 11.14 -18.70 2.26
N ASP A 437 11.00 -19.93 1.77
CA ASP A 437 10.52 -21.04 2.59
C ASP A 437 11.65 -21.59 3.49
N MET A 438 11.66 -21.20 4.76
CA MET A 438 12.64 -21.62 5.76
C MET A 438 12.03 -22.53 6.84
N ALA A 439 10.92 -23.22 6.54
CA ALA A 439 10.32 -24.19 7.45
C ALA A 439 11.24 -25.40 7.67
N ASP A 440 11.13 -26.07 8.83
CA ASP A 440 11.92 -27.27 9.11
C ASP A 440 11.67 -28.36 8.05
N GLY A 441 12.76 -28.93 7.53
CA GLY A 441 12.72 -29.88 6.40
C GLY A 441 12.64 -29.25 5.01
N SER A 442 12.57 -27.92 4.89
CA SER A 442 12.75 -27.23 3.60
C SER A 442 14.24 -27.02 3.26
N GLU A 443 14.49 -26.61 2.01
CA GLU A 443 15.84 -26.31 1.52
C GLU A 443 15.89 -24.86 1.03
N PHE A 444 16.88 -24.11 1.50
CA PHE A 444 17.26 -22.83 0.93
C PHE A 444 18.25 -23.06 -0.21
N ARG A 445 17.80 -22.88 -1.45
CA ARG A 445 18.60 -23.05 -2.67
C ARG A 445 18.96 -21.71 -3.28
N ILE A 446 20.25 -21.47 -3.45
CA ILE A 446 20.81 -20.34 -4.18
C ILE A 446 21.38 -20.89 -5.50
N PRO A 447 20.78 -20.55 -6.66
CA PRO A 447 21.25 -21.12 -7.91
C PRO A 447 22.63 -20.59 -8.30
N LEU A 448 23.37 -21.39 -9.06
CA LEU A 448 24.58 -20.93 -9.71
C LEU A 448 24.26 -19.74 -10.64
N PRO A 449 25.03 -18.63 -10.61
CA PRO A 449 24.90 -17.57 -11.60
C PRO A 449 25.09 -18.10 -13.02
N LYS A 450 24.41 -17.48 -14.00
CA LYS A 450 24.50 -17.96 -15.40
C LYS A 450 25.83 -17.61 -16.06
N ASN A 451 26.41 -16.49 -15.64
CA ASN A 451 27.71 -16.01 -16.10
C ASN A 451 28.65 -15.88 -14.89
N SER A 452 29.95 -16.07 -15.11
CA SER A 452 30.97 -15.48 -14.25
C SER A 452 31.25 -14.05 -14.67
N ARG A 453 31.96 -13.29 -13.83
CA ARG A 453 32.42 -11.94 -14.20
C ARG A 453 33.36 -12.00 -15.40
N GLU A 454 34.21 -13.02 -15.46
CA GLU A 454 35.18 -13.29 -16.51
C GLU A 454 34.51 -13.51 -17.88
N ASP A 455 33.31 -14.11 -17.90
CA ASP A 455 32.59 -14.42 -19.13
C ASP A 455 32.09 -13.16 -19.85
N ILE A 456 31.79 -12.09 -19.09
CA ILE A 456 31.12 -10.89 -19.62
C ILE A 456 31.93 -9.61 -19.48
N GLN A 457 33.12 -9.67 -18.88
CA GLN A 457 34.00 -8.51 -18.72
C GLN A 457 35.45 -8.82 -19.11
N GLU A 458 35.96 -8.02 -20.05
CA GLU A 458 37.32 -8.13 -20.55
C GLU A 458 38.37 -8.01 -19.43
N GLN A 459 39.44 -8.80 -19.55
CA GLN A 459 40.54 -8.81 -18.57
C GLN A 459 41.18 -7.42 -18.44
N GLU A 460 41.34 -6.69 -19.55
CA GLU A 460 41.96 -5.36 -19.52
C GLU A 460 41.17 -4.35 -18.68
N ILE A 461 39.86 -4.52 -18.52
CA ILE A 461 39.03 -3.70 -17.63
C ILE A 461 39.30 -4.06 -16.16
N ARG A 462 39.42 -5.37 -15.87
CA ARG A 462 39.70 -5.88 -14.52
C ARG A 462 41.11 -5.53 -14.06
N ASP A 463 42.07 -5.45 -14.99
CA ASP A 463 43.45 -5.05 -14.70
C ASP A 463 43.58 -3.56 -14.28
N LEU A 464 42.55 -2.73 -14.52
CA LEU A 464 42.52 -1.32 -14.11
C LEU A 464 42.06 -1.12 -12.65
N GLU A 465 41.64 -2.17 -11.95
CA GLU A 465 41.19 -2.07 -10.57
C GLU A 465 42.32 -1.61 -9.62
N ILE A 466 41.97 -0.74 -8.68
CA ILE A 466 42.90 -0.26 -7.66
C ILE A 466 43.21 -1.42 -6.69
N ASP A 467 44.48 -1.60 -6.32
CA ASP A 467 44.86 -2.59 -5.29
C ASP A 467 44.02 -2.37 -4.02
N PRO A 468 43.24 -3.37 -3.57
CA PRO A 468 42.40 -3.25 -2.38
C PRO A 468 43.11 -2.77 -1.13
N LYS A 469 44.40 -3.07 -0.99
CA LYS A 469 45.23 -2.62 0.15
C LYS A 469 45.37 -1.11 0.24
N LEU A 470 45.09 -0.38 -0.84
CA LEU A 470 45.17 1.08 -0.87
C LEU A 470 43.91 1.75 -0.33
N TYR A 471 42.75 1.08 -0.38
CA TYR A 471 41.48 1.66 0.06
C TYR A 471 40.87 0.98 1.29
N TYR A 472 41.30 -0.22 1.66
CA TYR A 472 40.97 -0.80 2.97
C TYR A 472 41.87 -0.21 4.08
N PRO A 473 41.29 0.17 5.24
CA PRO A 473 42.07 0.75 6.33
C PRO A 473 42.96 -0.29 7.02
N GLU A 474 44.02 0.18 7.68
CA GLU A 474 44.89 -0.68 8.46
C GLU A 474 44.09 -1.44 9.54
N GLY A 475 44.29 -2.75 9.62
CA GLY A 475 43.60 -3.62 10.58
C GLY A 475 42.23 -4.13 10.12
N TYR A 476 41.74 -3.71 8.94
CA TYR A 476 40.49 -4.24 8.39
C TYR A 476 40.56 -4.40 6.87
N MET A 477 40.66 -5.65 6.42
CA MET A 477 40.46 -6.07 5.03
C MET A 477 39.77 -7.45 5.07
N PRO A 478 38.54 -7.59 4.52
CA PRO A 478 37.86 -8.88 4.49
C PRO A 478 38.54 -9.81 3.47
N GLU A 479 38.21 -11.10 3.56
CA GLU A 479 38.48 -12.01 2.45
C GLU A 479 37.64 -11.58 1.25
N LEU A 480 38.32 -11.30 0.13
CA LEU A 480 37.65 -10.83 -1.08
C LEU A 480 37.13 -12.03 -1.87
N MET A 481 35.82 -12.08 -2.07
CA MET A 481 35.19 -13.04 -2.97
C MET A 481 35.15 -12.45 -4.38
N THR A 482 36.18 -12.70 -5.17
CA THR A 482 36.25 -12.27 -6.58
C THR A 482 35.63 -13.28 -7.55
N GLU A 483 35.41 -14.50 -7.09
CA GLU A 483 34.83 -15.60 -7.84
C GLU A 483 33.69 -16.24 -7.04
N TRP A 484 32.74 -16.86 -7.75
CA TRP A 484 31.67 -17.62 -7.10
C TRP A 484 32.27 -18.88 -6.43
N PRO A 485 31.94 -19.18 -5.15
CA PRO A 485 32.74 -20.10 -4.33
C PRO A 485 32.56 -21.60 -4.65
N VAL A 486 31.57 -21.97 -5.47
CA VAL A 486 31.26 -23.37 -5.81
C VAL A 486 30.80 -23.49 -7.27
N ASP A 487 30.94 -24.66 -7.88
CA ASP A 487 30.60 -24.92 -9.30
C ASP A 487 29.16 -25.42 -9.52
N ARG A 488 28.28 -25.20 -8.55
CA ARG A 488 26.91 -25.73 -8.49
C ARG A 488 26.03 -24.82 -7.63
N ASP A 489 24.74 -25.12 -7.57
CA ASP A 489 23.85 -24.44 -6.63
C ASP A 489 24.28 -24.69 -5.19
N ILE A 490 24.12 -23.66 -4.36
CA ILE A 490 24.29 -23.78 -2.92
C ILE A 490 22.94 -24.21 -2.36
N VAL A 491 22.87 -25.41 -1.80
CA VAL A 491 21.66 -25.94 -1.16
C VAL A 491 21.94 -26.08 0.34
N ILE A 492 21.18 -25.38 1.16
CA ILE A 492 21.33 -25.34 2.61
C ILE A 492 20.02 -25.89 3.20
N PRO A 493 20.05 -26.95 4.01
CA PRO A 493 18.89 -27.34 4.82
C PRO A 493 18.43 -26.14 5.63
N ALA A 494 17.14 -25.83 5.63
CA ALA A 494 16.65 -24.61 6.29
C ALA A 494 17.02 -24.60 7.78
N GLU A 495 17.09 -25.75 8.44
CA GLU A 495 17.55 -25.94 9.82
C GLU A 495 18.96 -25.40 10.08
N ASP A 496 19.87 -25.51 9.10
CA ASP A 496 21.27 -25.07 9.18
C ASP A 496 21.46 -23.57 8.94
N VAL A 497 20.45 -22.87 8.41
CA VAL A 497 20.50 -21.41 8.23
C VAL A 497 20.52 -20.72 9.62
N PRO A 498 21.38 -19.74 9.88
CA PRO A 498 21.41 -19.04 11.16
C PRO A 498 20.05 -18.44 11.53
N LYS A 499 19.61 -18.62 12.80
CA LYS A 499 18.31 -18.13 13.30
C LYS A 499 18.05 -16.65 13.00
N ALA A 500 19.07 -15.81 13.18
CA ALA A 500 18.98 -14.37 12.92
C ALA A 500 18.69 -14.04 11.43
N MET A 501 19.11 -14.90 10.49
CA MET A 501 18.77 -14.75 9.06
C MET A 501 17.34 -15.20 8.79
N LYS A 502 16.92 -16.35 9.34
CA LYS A 502 15.56 -16.88 9.16
C LYS A 502 14.48 -15.91 9.63
N GLU A 503 14.69 -15.26 10.78
CA GLU A 503 13.74 -14.27 11.33
C GLU A 503 13.42 -13.13 10.34
N GLY A 504 14.36 -12.75 9.46
CA GLY A 504 14.12 -11.75 8.42
C GLY A 504 13.53 -12.32 7.13
N MET A 505 13.83 -13.58 6.80
CA MET A 505 13.59 -14.20 5.51
C MET A 505 12.32 -15.07 5.46
N ASN A 506 11.73 -15.46 6.60
CA ASN A 506 10.65 -16.47 6.62
C ASN A 506 9.25 -15.92 6.93
N THR A 507 9.14 -14.68 7.41
CA THR A 507 7.89 -14.16 7.98
C THR A 507 6.68 -14.27 7.05
N LYS A 508 6.88 -14.08 5.74
CA LYS A 508 5.79 -14.24 4.76
C LYS A 508 5.38 -15.70 4.58
N GLN A 509 6.33 -16.65 4.53
CA GLN A 509 6.00 -18.07 4.39
C GLN A 509 5.22 -18.56 5.60
N GLU A 510 5.63 -18.18 6.81
CA GLU A 510 4.91 -18.55 8.04
C GLU A 510 3.48 -18.02 8.06
N TYR A 511 3.30 -16.77 7.62
CA TYR A 511 1.96 -16.19 7.45
C TYR A 511 1.15 -16.98 6.41
N MET A 512 1.72 -17.26 5.23
CA MET A 512 1.04 -18.00 4.17
C MET A 512 0.67 -19.42 4.61
N ASP A 513 1.54 -20.13 5.32
CA ASP A 513 1.27 -21.48 5.81
C ASP A 513 0.05 -21.48 6.75
N ARG A 514 -0.01 -20.54 7.71
CA ARG A 514 -1.17 -20.40 8.61
C ARG A 514 -2.47 -20.09 7.87
N MET A 515 -2.41 -19.15 6.93
CA MET A 515 -3.60 -18.72 6.17
C MET A 515 -4.10 -19.83 5.25
N ARG A 516 -3.20 -20.54 4.57
CA ARG A 516 -3.58 -21.63 3.69
C ARG A 516 -4.11 -22.83 4.47
N GLU A 517 -3.52 -23.15 5.62
CA GLU A 517 -4.07 -24.15 6.55
C GLU A 517 -5.49 -23.78 7.00
N HIS A 518 -5.73 -22.51 7.37
CA HIS A 518 -7.06 -22.04 7.76
C HIS A 518 -8.13 -22.32 6.69
N HIS A 519 -7.81 -22.06 5.42
CA HIS A 519 -8.72 -22.28 4.28
C HIS A 519 -8.70 -23.70 3.71
N ASN A 520 -7.99 -24.65 4.34
CA ASN A 520 -7.78 -26.01 3.82
C ASN A 520 -7.20 -26.03 2.39
N LEU A 521 -6.34 -25.07 2.07
CA LEU A 521 -5.64 -24.99 0.79
C LEU A 521 -4.29 -25.72 0.88
N GLU A 522 -3.85 -26.31 -0.23
CA GLU A 522 -2.54 -26.95 -0.31
C GLU A 522 -1.44 -25.95 0.00
N ARG A 523 -0.43 -26.32 0.80
CA ARG A 523 0.71 -25.45 1.12
C ARG A 523 1.42 -24.97 -0.17
N LYS A 524 1.71 -23.67 -0.26
CA LYS A 524 2.48 -23.08 -1.37
C LYS A 524 3.72 -22.38 -0.84
N SER A 525 4.85 -22.56 -1.54
CA SER A 525 6.08 -21.84 -1.23
C SER A 525 6.04 -20.42 -1.79
N VAL A 526 6.60 -19.46 -1.06
CA VAL A 526 6.83 -18.09 -1.54
C VAL A 526 7.84 -18.05 -2.68
N THR A 527 8.75 -19.02 -2.75
CA THR A 527 9.88 -19.02 -3.68
C THR A 527 9.84 -20.11 -4.73
N ARG A 528 9.14 -21.22 -4.47
CA ARG A 528 9.06 -22.35 -5.39
C ARG A 528 7.69 -22.46 -6.05
N PRO A 529 7.61 -22.89 -7.33
CA PRO A 529 6.36 -23.25 -7.95
C PRO A 529 5.76 -24.46 -7.23
N THR A 530 4.45 -24.58 -7.29
CA THR A 530 3.70 -25.58 -6.53
C THR A 530 3.66 -26.95 -7.20
N GLU A 531 4.26 -27.10 -8.38
CA GLU A 531 4.34 -28.38 -9.09
C GLU A 531 5.76 -28.98 -9.06
N PRO A 532 5.91 -30.23 -8.59
CA PRO A 532 7.12 -31.01 -8.79
C PRO A 532 7.13 -31.61 -10.20
N GLY A 533 8.10 -31.23 -11.04
CA GLY A 533 8.57 -32.12 -12.11
C GLY A 533 8.17 -31.82 -13.56
N LYS A 534 8.17 -30.56 -13.99
CA LYS A 534 8.47 -30.24 -15.40
C LYS A 534 9.67 -29.31 -15.44
N GLY A 535 10.85 -29.92 -15.62
CA GLY A 535 12.01 -29.16 -16.09
C GLY A 535 11.61 -28.38 -17.33
N ALA A 536 12.18 -27.18 -17.45
CA ALA A 536 12.11 -26.34 -18.64
C ALA A 536 12.50 -27.17 -19.87
N GLY A 537 11.50 -27.81 -20.47
CA GLY A 537 11.56 -28.35 -21.81
C GLY A 537 11.42 -27.16 -22.73
N THR A 538 12.54 -26.76 -23.32
CA THR A 538 12.58 -25.87 -24.48
C THR A 538 11.69 -26.46 -25.57
N ASP A 539 10.51 -25.87 -25.78
CA ASP A 539 9.83 -25.97 -27.07
C ASP A 539 10.03 -24.66 -27.82
N LYS A 540 10.63 -24.82 -29.00
CA LYS A 540 11.07 -23.79 -29.95
C LYS A 540 9.94 -23.02 -30.59
#